data_AF-A0A560KKT1-F1
#
_entry.id   AF-A0A560KKT1-F1
#
_cell.length_a   1.000
_cell.length_b   1.000
_cell.length_c   1.000
_cell.angle_alpha   90.00
_cell.angle_beta   90.00
_cell.angle_gamma   90.00
#
_symmetry.space_group_name_H-M   'P 1'
#
loop_
_entity.id
_entity.type
_entity.pdbx_description
1 polymer ?
#
loop_
_entity_poly.entity_id
_entity_poly.type
_entity_poly.pdbx_seq_one_letter_code
_entity_poly.pdbx_strand_id
1 'polypeptide(L)'
;MLMTKEKRPAIRTLRGWAISILQEAGAIRECEEHSWMQDRADPHARERALEIARQDPPAGVTPDEATAEVRELLYSVGDTCPECPPS
;
A
#
# COMPACT_ATOMS: atom_id res chain seq x y z
N MET A 1 3.18 19.54 15.66
CA MET A 1 3.98 19.10 14.49
C MET A 1 4.65 17.78 14.88
N LEU A 2 3.94 16.66 14.75
CA LEU A 2 4.52 15.34 15.02
C LEU A 2 4.97 14.77 13.68
N MET A 3 6.29 14.72 13.51
CA MET A 3 6.92 13.93 12.46
C MET A 3 6.61 12.47 12.77
N THR A 4 5.63 11.89 12.08
CA THR A 4 5.48 10.44 11.93
C THR A 4 6.65 9.95 11.08
N LYS A 5 7.84 9.97 11.69
CA LYS A 5 9.03 9.31 11.19
C LYS A 5 8.85 7.83 11.51
N GLU A 6 7.84 7.23 10.91
CA GLU A 6 7.55 5.82 11.09
C GLU A 6 8.76 5.08 10.52
N LYS A 7 9.43 4.39 11.44
CA LYS A 7 10.42 3.36 11.13
C LYS A 7 9.87 2.59 9.95
N ARG A 8 10.52 2.70 8.78
CA ARG A 8 10.38 1.76 7.67
C ARG A 8 10.24 0.38 8.31
N PRO A 9 9.04 -0.21 8.39
CA PRO A 9 8.88 -1.48 9.07
C PRO A 9 9.87 -2.39 8.37
N ALA A 10 10.74 -3.04 9.14
CA ALA A 10 11.68 -3.99 8.57
C ALA A 10 10.86 -4.90 7.67
N ILE A 11 11.06 -4.80 6.35
CA ILE A 11 10.29 -5.49 5.34
C ILE A 11 10.61 -6.98 5.55
N ARG A 12 9.83 -7.62 6.41
CA ARG A 12 10.02 -9.03 6.80
C ARG A 12 9.13 -9.95 5.98
N THR A 13 8.18 -9.38 5.23
CA THR A 13 7.19 -10.10 4.42
C THR A 13 6.87 -9.33 3.14
N LEU A 14 6.50 -10.04 2.06
CA LEU A 14 6.06 -9.48 0.78
C LEU A 14 4.92 -8.44 0.98
N ARG A 15 4.04 -8.72 1.93
CA ARG A 15 2.98 -7.82 2.39
C ARG A 15 3.49 -6.47 2.91
N GLY A 16 4.53 -6.48 3.74
CA GLY A 16 5.11 -5.25 4.30
C GLY A 16 5.80 -4.40 3.22
N TRP A 17 6.43 -5.05 2.24
CA TRP A 17 6.99 -4.38 1.06
C TRP A 17 5.90 -3.74 0.21
N ALA A 18 4.83 -4.47 -0.11
CA ALA A 18 3.71 -3.97 -0.91
C ALA A 18 3.08 -2.73 -0.27
N ILE A 19 2.93 -2.71 1.06
CA ILE A 19 2.45 -1.54 1.81
C ILE A 19 3.39 -0.35 1.61
N SER A 20 4.71 -0.52 1.72
CA SER A 20 5.67 0.56 1.49
C SER A 20 5.57 1.13 0.07
N ILE A 21 5.50 0.28 -0.95
CA ILE A 21 5.36 0.70 -2.35
C ILE A 21 4.05 1.48 -2.57
N LEU A 22 2.95 1.00 -1.98
CA LEU A 22 1.65 1.65 -2.07
C LEU A 22 1.64 3.03 -1.39
N GLN A 23 2.35 3.20 -0.27
CA GLN A 23 2.54 4.51 0.35
C GLN A 23 3.41 5.41 -0.52
N GLU A 24 4.50 4.90 -1.09
CA GLU A 24 5.38 5.67 -1.98
C GLU A 24 4.68 6.11 -3.27
N ALA A 25 3.80 5.26 -3.81
CA ALA A 25 2.97 5.58 -4.97
C ALA A 25 1.78 6.50 -4.63
N GLY A 26 1.47 6.71 -3.35
CA GLY A 26 0.29 7.46 -2.89
C GLY A 26 -1.03 6.72 -3.15
N ALA A 27 -0.97 5.41 -3.37
CA ALA A 27 -2.14 4.57 -3.61
C ALA A 27 -2.94 4.36 -2.32
N ILE A 28 -2.28 4.36 -1.17
CA ILE A 28 -2.94 4.31 0.14
C ILE A 28 -2.66 5.58 0.94
N ARG A 29 -3.64 5.98 1.76
CA ARG A 29 -3.51 7.04 2.77
C ARG A 29 -3.78 6.47 4.15
N GLU A 30 -3.09 6.99 5.15
CA GLU A 30 -3.50 6.76 6.53
C GLU A 30 -4.67 7.70 6.86
N CYS A 31 -5.77 7.12 7.35
CA CYS A 31 -6.81 7.89 8.01
C CYS A 31 -6.23 8.47 9.30
N GLU A 32 -6.00 9.78 9.32
CA GLU A 32 -5.45 10.50 10.48
C GLU A 32 -6.27 10.30 11.77
N GLU A 33 -7.55 9.96 11.62
CA GLU A 33 -8.51 9.80 12.73
C GLU A 33 -8.53 8.38 13.32
N HIS A 34 -8.19 7.36 12.53
CA HIS A 34 -8.32 5.95 12.92
C HIS A 34 -7.03 5.14 12.75
N SER A 35 -5.92 5.77 12.33
CA SER A 35 -4.65 5.10 11.98
C SER A 35 -4.85 3.91 11.03
N TRP A 36 -5.91 3.94 10.22
CA TRP A 36 -6.25 2.86 9.30
C TRP A 36 -5.75 3.19 7.91
N MET A 37 -5.16 2.21 7.23
CA MET A 37 -4.78 2.35 5.84
C MET A 37 -6.04 2.28 4.98
N GLN A 38 -6.30 3.33 4.21
CA GLN A 38 -7.38 3.43 3.24
C GLN A 38 -6.78 3.50 1.84
N ASP A 39 -7.25 2.66 0.92
CA ASP A 39 -6.94 2.82 -0.49
C ASP A 39 -7.59 4.11 -1.03
N ARG A 40 -6.81 4.92 -1.73
CA ARG A 40 -7.30 6.14 -2.39
C ARG A 40 -8.15 5.81 -3.62
N ALA A 41 -8.09 4.56 -4.09
CA ALA A 41 -8.66 4.06 -5.33
C ALA A 41 -8.27 4.88 -6.57
N ASP A 42 -7.16 5.62 -6.48
CA ASP A 42 -6.67 6.46 -7.55
C ASP A 42 -6.03 5.56 -8.63
N PRO A 43 -6.56 5.55 -9.86
CA PRO A 43 -6.09 4.65 -10.90
C PRO A 43 -4.63 4.94 -11.29
N HIS A 44 -4.19 6.20 -11.23
CA HIS A 44 -2.80 6.57 -11.52
C HIS A 44 -1.86 6.11 -10.40
N ALA A 45 -2.26 6.26 -9.14
CA ALA A 45 -1.46 5.79 -8.01
C ALA A 45 -1.35 4.25 -8.01
N ARG A 46 -2.42 3.54 -8.34
CA ARG A 46 -2.40 2.08 -8.51
C ARG A 46 -1.45 1.66 -9.63
N GLU A 47 -1.54 2.28 -10.81
CA GLU A 47 -0.64 1.97 -11.93
C GLU A 47 0.83 2.22 -11.55
N ARG A 48 1.12 3.35 -10.90
CA ARG A 48 2.46 3.67 -10.38
C ARG A 48 2.97 2.62 -9.40
N ALA A 49 2.14 2.13 -8.47
CA ALA A 49 2.52 1.08 -7.54
C ALA A 49 2.87 -0.24 -8.25
N LEU A 50 2.09 -0.61 -9.27
CA LEU A 50 2.34 -1.82 -10.07
C LEU A 50 3.61 -1.68 -10.92
N GLU A 51 3.88 -0.49 -11.47
CA GLU A 51 5.14 -0.22 -12.19
C GLU A 51 6.35 -0.41 -11.28
N ILE A 52 6.33 0.16 -10.06
CA ILE A 52 7.43 -0.01 -9.11
C ILE A 52 7.56 -1.47 -8.70
N ALA A 53 6.43 -2.15 -8.47
CA ALA A 53 6.44 -3.56 -8.10
C ALA A 53 7.05 -4.48 -9.18
N ARG A 54 6.87 -4.09 -10.45
CA ARG A 54 7.45 -4.79 -11.60
C ARG A 54 8.92 -4.44 -11.82
N GLN A 55 9.33 -3.21 -11.51
CA GLN A 55 10.70 -2.74 -11.70
C GLN A 55 11.64 -3.18 -10.59
N ASP A 56 11.17 -3.20 -9.34
CA ASP A 56 11.97 -3.52 -8.15
C ASP A 56 11.27 -4.58 -7.27
N PRO A 57 11.04 -5.81 -7.77
CA PRO A 57 10.45 -6.85 -6.97
C PRO A 57 11.43 -7.31 -5.86
N PRO A 58 10.93 -7.74 -4.69
CA PRO A 58 11.78 -8.25 -3.63
C PRO A 58 12.51 -9.53 -4.03
N ALA A 59 13.69 -9.75 -3.44
CA ALA A 59 14.54 -10.87 -3.77
C ALA A 59 13.82 -12.22 -3.60
N GLY A 60 13.79 -13.02 -4.66
CA GLY A 60 13.13 -14.33 -4.67
C GLY A 60 11.66 -14.30 -5.08
N VAL A 61 11.12 -13.15 -5.48
CA VAL A 61 9.74 -12.99 -5.97
C VAL A 61 9.76 -12.52 -7.42
N THR A 62 8.89 -13.10 -8.24
CA THR A 62 8.77 -12.65 -9.64
C THR A 62 7.99 -11.33 -9.73
N PRO A 63 8.22 -10.52 -10.78
CA PRO A 63 7.46 -9.29 -10.99
C PRO A 63 5.94 -9.51 -11.01
N ASP A 64 5.50 -10.67 -11.51
CA ASP A 64 4.08 -11.03 -11.57
C ASP A 64 3.51 -11.30 -10.16
N GLU A 65 4.21 -12.09 -9.34
CA GLU A 65 3.83 -12.33 -7.94
C GLU A 65 3.84 -11.04 -7.11
N ALA A 66 4.82 -10.18 -7.31
CA ALA A 66 4.91 -8.88 -6.64
C ALA A 66 3.70 -8.00 -7.00
N THR A 67 3.33 -7.96 -8.29
CA THR A 67 2.17 -7.22 -8.80
C THR A 67 0.85 -7.81 -8.27
N ALA A 68 0.76 -9.14 -8.17
CA ALA A 68 -0.39 -9.85 -7.62
C ALA A 68 -0.60 -9.50 -6.14
N GLU A 69 0.46 -9.53 -5.32
CA GLU A 69 0.36 -9.18 -3.90
C GLU A 69 -0.11 -7.72 -3.69
N VAL A 70 0.39 -6.77 -4.49
CA VAL A 70 -0.04 -5.37 -4.42
C VAL A 70 -1.54 -5.24 -4.72
N ARG A 71 -2.04 -5.96 -5.74
CA ARG A 71 -3.47 -5.98 -6.08
C ARG A 71 -4.32 -6.67 -5.02
N GLU A 72 -3.86 -7.78 -4.47
CA GLU A 72 -4.51 -8.51 -3.37
C GLU A 72 -4.61 -7.62 -2.12
N LEU A 73 -3.56 -6.84 -1.82
CA LEU A 73 -3.57 -5.93 -0.68
C LEU A 73 -4.54 -4.78 -0.87
N LEU A 74 -4.58 -4.18 -2.07
CA LEU A 74 -5.58 -3.17 -2.42
C LEU A 74 -7.01 -3.71 -2.30
N TYR A 75 -7.23 -4.94 -2.77
CA TYR A 75 -8.53 -5.62 -2.67
C TYR A 75 -8.89 -5.95 -1.21
N SER A 76 -7.91 -6.34 -0.39
CA SER A 76 -8.09 -6.67 1.03
C SER A 76 -8.27 -5.45 1.93
N VAL A 77 -7.64 -4.32 1.63
CA VAL A 77 -7.78 -3.08 2.38
C VAL A 77 -9.15 -2.46 2.12
N GLY A 78 -9.61 -2.48 0.86
CA GLY A 78 -10.85 -1.84 0.46
C GLY A 78 -10.71 -0.32 0.39
N ASP A 79 -11.50 0.32 -0.47
CA ASP A 79 -11.56 1.79 -0.61
C ASP A 79 -12.22 2.45 0.62
N THR A 80 -12.97 1.67 1.39
CA THR A 80 -13.77 2.17 2.50
C THR A 80 -13.16 1.71 3.81
N CYS A 81 -13.11 2.61 4.78
CA CYS A 81 -12.71 2.38 6.17
C CYS A 81 -13.95 1.90 6.95
N PRO A 82 -14.08 0.63 7.35
CA PRO A 82 -15.28 0.11 8.05
C PRO A 82 -15.67 0.83 9.36
N GLU A 83 -14.74 1.58 9.97
CA GLU A 83 -14.93 2.31 11.23
C GLU A 83 -15.26 3.79 10.97
N CYS A 84 -15.11 4.27 9.74
CA CYS A 84 -15.63 5.58 9.37
C CYS A 84 -17.12 5.46 9.03
N PRO A 85 -18.01 6.24 9.67
CA PRO A 85 -19.40 6.29 9.23
C PRO A 85 -19.47 6.84 7.79
N PRO A 86 -20.27 6.24 6.88
CA PRO A 86 -20.53 6.83 5.59
C PRO A 86 -21.28 8.16 5.83
N SER A 87 -20.70 9.28 5.40
CA SER A 87 -21.41 10.58 5.32
C SER A 87 -22.06 10.74 3.97
#